data_AF-A0A5J4TRS7-F1
#
_entry.id   AF-A0A5J4TRS7-F1
#
_cell.length_a   1.000
_cell.length_b   1.000
_cell.length_c   1.000
_cell.angle_alpha   90.00
_cell.angle_beta   90.00
_cell.angle_gamma   90.00
#
_symmetry.space_group_name_H-M   'P 1'
#
loop_
_entity.id
_entity.type
_entity.pdbx_description
1 polymer ?
#
loop_
_entity_poly.entity_id
_entity_poly.type
_entity_poly.pdbx_seq_one_letter_code
_entity_poly.pdbx_strand_id
1 'polypeptide(L)' 'TSASTYGEIDGQWTIIKRSTGELYICRTADQNTDNRGLAISADGNTLTFNGRTL' A
#
# COMPACT_ATOMS: atom_id res chain seq x y z
N THR A 1 -2.16 16.07 26.47
CA THR A 1 -1.36 16.06 25.24
C THR A 1 -1.33 14.64 24.73
N SER A 2 -2.03 14.33 23.64
CA SER A 2 -1.99 12.99 23.06
C SER A 2 -0.84 12.93 22.06
N ALA A 3 0.19 12.16 22.36
CA ALA A 3 1.21 11.79 21.40
C ALA A 3 0.79 10.45 20.77
N SER A 4 0.52 10.44 19.45
CA SER A 4 0.34 9.19 18.71
C SER A 4 1.71 8.56 18.49
N THR A 5 1.95 7.39 19.07
CA THR A 5 3.24 6.67 19.01
C THR A 5 3.51 6.02 17.65
N TYR A 6 2.51 6.01 16.75
CA TYR A 6 2.58 5.51 15.39
C TYR A 6 1.85 6.49 14.46
N GLY A 7 2.43 6.78 13.30
CA GLY A 7 1.93 7.77 12.34
C GLY A 7 0.71 7.33 11.52
N GLU A 8 0.06 6.24 11.92
CA GLU A 8 -1.12 5.70 11.24
C GLU A 8 -2.39 5.91 12.07
N ILE A 9 -3.48 6.21 11.37
CA ILE A 9 -4.82 6.26 11.96
C ILE A 9 -5.50 4.92 11.67
N ASP A 10 -6.12 4.29 12.67
CA ASP A 10 -6.91 3.09 12.42
C ASP A 10 -8.02 3.38 11.38
N GLY A 11 -8.33 2.43 10.52
CA GLY A 11 -9.24 2.73 9.40
C GLY A 11 -8.62 3.55 8.25
N GLN A 12 -7.36 4.01 8.32
CA GLN A 12 -6.73 4.78 7.23
C GLN A 12 -6.25 3.93 6.04
N TRP A 13 -6.42 4.51 4.86
CA TRP A 13 -5.89 4.00 3.58
C TRP A 13 -4.78 4.92 3.09
N THR A 14 -3.82 4.34 2.38
CA THR A 14 -2.72 5.07 1.75
C THR A 14 -2.60 4.70 0.28
N ILE A 15 -2.28 5.69 -0.54
CA ILE A 15 -1.83 5.53 -1.92
C ILE A 15 -0.34 5.87 -1.96
N ILE A 16 0.50 4.93 -2.39
CA ILE A 16 1.97 5.05 -2.29
C ILE A 16 2.58 4.78 -3.65
N LYS A 17 3.37 5.73 -4.16
CA LYS A 17 4.29 5.48 -5.26
C LYS A 17 5.63 5.04 -4.68
N ARG A 18 6.11 3.86 -5.04
CA ARG A 18 7.42 3.36 -4.61
C ARG A 18 8.54 3.99 -5.44
N SER A 19 9.75 4.00 -4.90
CA SER A 19 10.95 4.44 -5.63
C SER A 19 11.23 3.57 -6.86
N THR A 20 10.80 2.31 -6.83
CA THR A 20 10.86 1.33 -7.93
C THR A 20 9.78 1.54 -9.00
N GLY A 21 8.83 2.46 -8.78
CA GLY A 21 7.89 2.94 -9.79
C GLY A 21 6.45 2.42 -9.65
N GLU A 22 6.23 1.37 -8.88
CA GLU A 22 4.91 0.79 -8.61
C GLU A 22 4.00 1.73 -7.82
N LEU A 23 2.69 1.55 -7.99
CA LEU A 23 1.65 2.23 -7.22
C LEU A 23 0.89 1.23 -6.34
N TYR A 24 0.80 1.52 -5.04
CA TYR A 24 0.11 0.68 -4.07
C TYR A 24 -1.11 1.41 -3.50
N ILE A 25 -2.20 0.68 -3.30
CA ILE A 25 -3.37 1.12 -2.53
C ILE A 25 -3.66 0.06 -1.46
N CYS A 26 -3.47 0.42 -0.20
CA CYS A 26 -3.57 -0.51 0.91
C CYS A 26 -3.95 0.20 2.22
N ARG A 27 -4.17 -0.58 3.27
CA ARG A 27 -4.29 -0.08 4.64
C ARG A 27 -2.95 0.51 5.05
N THR A 28 -2.95 1.64 5.76
CA THR A 28 -1.69 2.26 6.22
C THR A 28 -0.86 1.31 7.08
N ALA A 29 -1.51 0.47 7.89
CA ALA A 29 -0.88 -0.59 8.68
C ALA A 29 -0.20 -1.69 7.84
N ASP A 30 -0.67 -1.90 6.62
CA ASP A 30 -0.13 -2.89 5.70
C ASP A 30 0.84 -2.28 4.67
N GLN A 31 1.15 -0.99 4.79
CA GLN A 31 1.87 -0.26 3.75
C GLN A 31 3.29 -0.75 3.49
N ASN A 32 3.87 -1.61 4.32
CA ASN A 32 5.16 -2.26 4.07
C ASN A 32 5.05 -3.79 4.17
N THR A 33 3.83 -4.32 4.10
CA THR A 33 3.54 -5.75 4.10
C THR A 33 3.25 -6.18 2.67
N ASP A 34 4.04 -7.14 2.17
CA ASP A 34 3.83 -7.68 0.83
C ASP A 34 2.44 -8.33 0.70
N ASN A 35 1.90 -8.30 -0.52
CA ASN A 35 0.64 -8.96 -0.87
C ASN A 35 -0.57 -8.49 -0.02
N ARG A 36 -0.61 -7.19 0.34
CA ARG A 36 -1.75 -6.56 1.00
C ARG A 36 -2.27 -5.37 0.19
N GLY A 37 -3.51 -5.47 -0.27
CA GLY A 37 -4.17 -4.45 -1.09
C GLY A 37 -3.94 -4.65 -2.59
N LEU A 38 -3.99 -3.53 -3.32
CA LEU A 38 -3.82 -3.48 -4.77
C LEU A 38 -2.44 -2.89 -5.10
N ALA A 39 -1.71 -3.56 -5.98
CA ALA A 39 -0.47 -3.07 -6.56
C ALA A 39 -0.60 -2.96 -8.09
N ILE A 40 -0.09 -1.87 -8.64
CA ILE A 40 0.10 -1.65 -10.09
C ILE A 40 1.59 -1.69 -10.36
N SER A 41 2.02 -2.55 -11.28
CA SER A 41 3.43 -2.68 -11.67
C SER A 41 3.99 -1.37 -12.24
N ALA A 42 5.31 -1.21 -12.16
CA ALA A 42 5.99 0.01 -12.62
C ALA A 42 5.77 0.29 -14.12
N ASP A 43 5.54 -0.75 -14.92
CA ASP A 43 5.21 -0.64 -16.35
C ASP A 43 3.72 -0.41 -16.63
N GLY A 44 2.87 -0.42 -15.60
CA GLY A 44 1.43 -0.19 -15.69
C GLY A 44 0.62 -1.35 -16.28
N ASN A 45 1.22 -2.49 -16.61
CA ASN A 45 0.56 -3.59 -17.32
C ASN A 45 -0.06 -4.65 -16.39
N THR A 46 0.41 -4.73 -15.15
CA THR A 46 0.01 -5.79 -14.20
C THR A 46 -0.68 -5.20 -12.99
N LEU A 47 -1.86 -5.73 -12.69
CA LEU A 47 -2.56 -5.48 -11.44
C LEU A 47 -2.43 -6.72 -10.55
N THR A 48 -2.09 -6.53 -9.28
CA THR A 48 -2.03 -7.61 -8.29
C THR A 48 -2.88 -7.25 -7.08
N PHE A 49 -3.81 -8.12 -6.71
CA PHE A 49 -4.63 -7.96 -5.51
C PHE A 49 -4.35 -9.06 -4.50
N ASN A 50 -3.86 -8.69 -3.32
CA ASN A 50 -3.47 -9.61 -2.25
C ASN A 50 -2.58 -10.77 -2.73
N GLY A 51 -1.60 -10.47 -3.59
CA GLY A 51 -0.67 -11.45 -4.17
C GLY A 51 -1.19 -12.21 -5.38
N ARG A 52 -2.42 -11.95 -5.84
CA ARG A 52 -2.98 -12.56 -7.05
C ARG A 52 -2.98 -11.56 -8.22
N THR A 53 -2.32 -11.93 -9.32
CA THR A 53 -2.39 -11.18 -10.58
C THR A 53 -3.80 -11.24 -11.17
N LEU A 54 -4.28 -10.10 -11.65
CA LEU A 54 -5.60 -9.90 -12.26
C LEU A 54 -5.50 -9.73 -13.77
#